data_AF-A0A447D0C3-F1
#
_entry.id   AF-A0A447D0C3-F1
#
_cell.length_a   1.000
_cell.length_b   1.000
_cell.length_c   1.000
_cell.angle_alpha   90.00
_cell.angle_beta   90.00
_cell.angle_gamma   90.00
#
_symmetry.space_group_name_H-M   'P 1'
#
loop_
_entity.id
_entity.type
_entity.pdbx_description
1 polymer ?
#
loop_
_entity_poly.entity_id
_entity_poly.type
_entity_poly.pdbx_seq_one_letter_code
_entity_poly.pdbx_strand_id
1 'polypeptide(L)'
;MTRRTLLMVFAGLGAALAWAVLADRIIERIETALYWREVRGRGDLADEIGRLGNVDLWSFERAAAAAGLARSETLKGAVDIVALADGGRLRFAGWAVDTRQTRKPAWVFLVAPRVAVFVVQTGNARPDVADALLFPPGYMTPGFDATFEHRIDCATAKARPYAVAVTQDRQYAVIASQVAIGGC
;
A
#
# COMPACT_ATOMS: atom_id res chain seq x y z
N MET A 1 -37.23 37.10 -29.20
CA MET A 1 -35.94 36.52 -28.76
C MET A 1 -36.18 35.07 -28.35
N THR A 2 -35.64 34.17 -29.16
CA THR A 2 -36.08 32.78 -29.35
C THR A 2 -35.32 31.80 -28.46
N ARG A 3 -36.04 30.83 -27.89
CA ARG A 3 -35.66 29.64 -27.09
C ARG A 3 -34.36 28.88 -27.47
N ARG A 4 -33.73 29.19 -28.61
CA ARG A 4 -32.53 28.52 -29.12
C ARG A 4 -31.24 28.90 -28.38
N THR A 5 -31.16 30.07 -27.77
CA THR A 5 -29.94 30.52 -27.08
C THR A 5 -29.76 29.86 -25.70
N LEU A 6 -30.86 29.43 -25.05
CA LEU A 6 -30.79 28.74 -23.76
C LEU A 6 -30.28 27.29 -23.90
N LEU A 7 -30.61 26.59 -24.99
CA LEU A 7 -30.24 25.19 -25.21
C LEU A 7 -28.74 24.98 -25.50
N MET A 8 -28.04 25.98 -26.05
CA MET A 8 -26.59 25.87 -26.31
C MET A 8 -25.74 26.00 -25.04
N VAL A 9 -26.20 26.78 -24.05
CA VAL A 9 -25.46 26.96 -22.79
C VAL A 9 -25.51 25.68 -21.92
N PHE A 10 -26.64 24.97 -21.90
CA PHE A 10 -26.75 23.70 -21.18
C PHE A 10 -25.98 22.55 -21.82
N ALA A 11 -25.86 22.51 -23.16
CA ALA A 11 -25.05 21.51 -23.86
C ALA A 11 -23.54 21.71 -23.63
N GLY A 12 -23.07 22.97 -23.59
CA GLY A 12 -21.66 23.29 -23.32
C GLY A 12 -21.23 22.96 -21.89
N LEU A 13 -22.09 23.24 -20.90
CA LEU A 13 -21.86 22.88 -19.49
C LEU A 13 -21.89 21.36 -19.26
N GLY A 14 -22.82 20.65 -19.89
CA GLY A 14 -22.90 19.18 -19.79
C GLY A 14 -21.67 18.48 -20.39
N ALA A 15 -21.18 18.96 -21.54
CA ALA A 15 -19.96 18.45 -22.15
C ALA A 15 -18.71 18.78 -21.32
N ALA A 16 -18.61 19.99 -20.76
CA ALA A 16 -17.47 20.38 -19.92
C ALA A 16 -17.41 19.58 -18.60
N LEU A 17 -18.55 19.34 -17.95
CA LEU A 17 -18.63 18.49 -16.75
C LEU A 17 -18.30 17.03 -17.06
N ALA A 18 -18.80 16.48 -18.17
CA ALA A 18 -18.47 15.13 -18.60
C ALA A 18 -16.97 14.98 -18.92
N TRP A 19 -16.38 15.97 -19.59
CA TRP A 19 -14.94 16.03 -19.86
C TRP A 19 -14.11 16.17 -18.57
N ALA A 20 -14.56 16.97 -17.59
CA ALA A 20 -13.89 17.09 -16.31
C ALA A 20 -13.88 15.76 -15.54
N VAL A 21 -15.01 15.05 -15.49
CA VAL A 21 -15.11 13.73 -14.83
C VAL A 21 -14.27 12.66 -15.57
N LEU A 22 -14.27 12.68 -16.90
CA LEU A 22 -13.44 11.78 -17.70
C LEU A 22 -11.95 12.09 -17.53
N ALA A 23 -11.57 13.37 -17.54
CA ALA A 23 -10.20 13.81 -17.34
C ALA A 23 -9.69 13.45 -15.94
N ASP A 24 -10.51 13.64 -14.91
CA ASP A 24 -10.19 13.27 -13.52
C ASP A 24 -9.90 11.76 -13.39
N ARG A 25 -10.76 10.91 -13.96
CA ARG A 25 -10.52 9.45 -14.00
C ARG A 25 -9.30 9.04 -14.84
N ILE A 26 -9.00 9.79 -15.90
CA ILE A 26 -7.82 9.53 -16.73
C ILE A 26 -6.55 9.94 -15.97
N ILE A 27 -6.57 11.08 -15.28
CA ILE A 27 -5.47 11.57 -14.44
C ILE A 27 -5.23 10.60 -13.29
N GLU A 28 -6.27 10.16 -12.58
CA GLU A 28 -6.19 9.16 -11.51
C GLU A 28 -5.55 7.85 -12.00
N ARG A 29 -5.91 7.38 -13.20
CA ARG A 29 -5.27 6.22 -13.84
C ARG A 29 -3.82 6.46 -14.22
N ILE A 30 -3.47 7.66 -14.69
CA ILE A 30 -2.10 8.04 -15.05
C ILE A 30 -1.24 8.15 -13.79
N GLU A 31 -1.73 8.76 -12.72
CA GLU A 31 -1.03 8.85 -11.43
C GLU A 31 -0.82 7.47 -10.81
N THR A 32 -1.83 6.60 -10.86
CA THR A 32 -1.69 5.20 -10.47
C THR A 32 -0.63 4.49 -11.31
N ALA A 33 -0.63 4.68 -12.63
CA ALA A 33 0.35 4.08 -13.53
C ALA A 33 1.78 4.62 -13.33
N LEU A 34 1.93 5.91 -13.01
CA LEU A 34 3.20 6.55 -12.67
C LEU A 34 3.72 6.08 -11.32
N TYR A 35 2.84 5.92 -10.34
CA TYR A 35 3.16 5.30 -9.06
C TYR A 35 3.67 3.87 -9.24
N TRP A 36 2.99 3.06 -10.06
CA TRP A 36 3.50 1.74 -10.44
C TRP A 36 4.86 1.81 -11.13
N ARG A 37 5.18 2.88 -11.88
CA ARG A 37 6.49 3.08 -12.50
C ARG A 37 7.59 3.43 -11.51
N GLU A 38 7.27 4.14 -10.43
CA GLU A 38 8.21 4.47 -9.36
C GLU A 38 8.44 3.27 -8.41
N VAL A 39 7.39 2.49 -8.15
CA VAL A 39 7.48 1.20 -7.44
C VAL A 39 8.34 0.20 -8.22
N ARG A 40 8.21 0.14 -9.56
CA ARG A 40 9.13 -0.62 -10.46
C ARG A 40 10.59 -0.23 -10.31
N GLY A 41 10.86 1.04 -9.95
CA GLY A 41 12.21 1.55 -9.72
C GLY A 41 12.89 1.02 -8.46
N ARG A 42 12.14 0.43 -7.51
CA ARG A 42 12.65 -0.17 -6.26
C ARG A 42 12.96 -1.67 -6.39
N GLY A 43 12.88 -2.24 -7.60
CA GLY A 43 13.31 -3.59 -7.94
C GLY A 43 12.16 -4.59 -8.18
N ASP A 44 12.53 -5.77 -8.72
CA ASP A 44 11.61 -6.82 -9.19
C ASP A 44 10.59 -7.31 -8.14
N LEU A 45 10.90 -7.17 -6.84
CA LEU A 45 10.08 -7.71 -5.75
C LEU A 45 8.77 -6.94 -5.55
N ALA A 46 8.77 -5.61 -5.68
CA ALA A 46 7.53 -4.84 -5.46
C ALA A 46 6.55 -5.04 -6.62
N ASP A 47 7.05 -5.19 -7.84
CA ASP A 47 6.27 -5.56 -9.01
C ASP A 47 5.74 -6.99 -8.95
N GLU A 48 6.55 -7.90 -8.42
CA GLU A 48 6.15 -9.25 -8.13
C GLU A 48 4.99 -9.25 -7.13
N ILE A 49 5.16 -8.68 -5.94
CA ILE A 49 4.10 -8.61 -4.92
C ILE A 49 2.86 -7.89 -5.44
N GLY A 50 3.00 -6.81 -6.19
CA GLY A 50 1.88 -6.10 -6.81
C GLY A 50 1.09 -6.93 -7.81
N ARG A 51 1.75 -7.75 -8.61
CA ARG A 51 1.07 -8.72 -9.50
C ARG A 51 0.37 -9.82 -8.72
N LEU A 52 1.01 -10.34 -7.66
CA LEU A 52 0.47 -11.43 -6.84
C LEU A 52 -0.74 -10.98 -6.01
N GLY A 53 -0.70 -9.76 -5.48
CA GLY A 53 -1.65 -9.26 -4.49
C GLY A 53 -2.92 -8.59 -5.05
N ASN A 54 -3.08 -8.55 -6.37
CA ASN A 54 -4.01 -7.65 -7.04
C ASN A 54 -5.51 -8.03 -6.92
N VAL A 55 -5.89 -9.05 -6.15
CA VAL A 55 -7.29 -9.53 -6.09
C VAL A 55 -7.81 -9.63 -4.67
N ASP A 56 -7.19 -10.47 -3.84
CA ASP A 56 -7.49 -10.65 -2.43
C ASP A 56 -6.32 -11.37 -1.75
N LEU A 57 -6.34 -11.44 -0.42
CA LEU A 57 -5.29 -12.06 0.38
C LEU A 57 -5.11 -13.57 0.04
N TRP A 58 -6.20 -14.29 -0.19
CA TRP A 58 -6.13 -15.72 -0.47
C TRP A 58 -5.46 -16.01 -1.82
N SER A 59 -5.76 -15.18 -2.82
CA SER A 59 -5.13 -15.21 -4.13
C SER A 59 -3.65 -14.85 -4.04
N PHE A 60 -3.29 -13.89 -3.17
CA PHE A 60 -1.91 -13.59 -2.85
C PHE A 60 -1.17 -14.81 -2.28
N GLU A 61 -1.68 -15.45 -1.23
CA GLU A 61 -0.99 -16.58 -0.58
C GLU A 61 -0.74 -17.75 -1.56
N ARG A 62 -1.71 -18.04 -2.44
CA ARG A 62 -1.53 -19.06 -3.49
C ARG A 62 -0.50 -18.65 -4.53
N ALA A 63 -0.54 -17.41 -4.98
CA ALA A 63 0.36 -16.91 -6.00
C ALA A 63 1.80 -16.76 -5.47
N ALA A 64 1.96 -16.39 -4.20
CA ALA A 64 3.25 -16.25 -3.52
C ALA A 64 4.05 -17.56 -3.57
N ALA A 65 3.41 -18.70 -3.32
CA ALA A 65 4.07 -20.00 -3.43
C ALA A 65 4.57 -20.28 -4.86
N ALA A 66 3.76 -19.98 -5.89
CA ALA A 66 4.15 -20.15 -7.30
C ALA A 66 5.29 -19.20 -7.71
N ALA A 67 5.39 -18.05 -7.05
CA ALA A 67 6.47 -17.09 -7.21
C ALA A 67 7.74 -17.46 -6.41
N GLY A 68 7.76 -18.60 -5.70
CA GLY A 68 8.90 -19.02 -4.89
C GLY A 68 9.08 -18.20 -3.62
N LEU A 69 8.03 -17.55 -3.12
CA LEU A 69 7.98 -17.00 -1.77
C LEU A 69 7.57 -18.10 -0.77
N ALA A 70 8.30 -18.21 0.34
CA ALA A 70 8.00 -19.16 1.40
C ALA A 70 7.31 -18.47 2.58
N ARG A 71 6.26 -19.07 3.14
CA ARG A 71 5.65 -18.54 4.38
C ARG A 71 6.65 -18.69 5.54
N SER A 72 6.84 -17.63 6.32
CA SER A 72 7.69 -17.63 7.51
C SER A 72 6.88 -17.75 8.79
N GLU A 73 7.33 -18.63 9.69
CA GLU A 73 6.82 -18.74 11.05
C GLU A 73 7.57 -17.82 12.03
N THR A 74 8.65 -17.17 11.58
CA THR A 74 9.53 -16.34 12.43
C THR A 74 9.45 -14.86 12.08
N LEU A 75 8.96 -14.53 10.89
CA LEU A 75 8.60 -13.16 10.53
C LEU A 75 7.29 -12.78 11.21
N LYS A 76 7.37 -11.80 12.09
CA LYS A 76 6.22 -11.24 12.83
C LYS A 76 6.10 -9.77 12.52
N GLY A 77 4.91 -9.20 12.74
CA GLY A 77 4.70 -7.78 12.61
C GLY A 77 3.29 -7.37 13.01
N ALA A 78 3.10 -6.07 13.12
CA ALA A 78 1.79 -5.45 13.28
C ALA A 78 1.75 -4.10 12.57
N VAL A 79 0.54 -3.71 12.20
CA VAL A 79 0.25 -2.39 11.65
C VAL A 79 -0.32 -1.54 12.77
N ASP A 80 0.32 -0.39 13.04
CA ASP A 80 -0.09 0.51 14.11
C ASP A 80 -0.99 1.62 13.57
N ILE A 81 -0.64 2.20 12.42
CA ILE A 81 -1.35 3.34 11.83
C ILE A 81 -1.45 3.15 10.31
N VAL A 82 -2.67 3.24 9.79
CA VAL A 82 -2.94 3.49 8.37
C VAL A 82 -4.02 4.55 8.25
N ALA A 83 -3.66 5.73 7.75
CA ALA A 83 -4.58 6.85 7.68
C ALA A 83 -4.25 7.78 6.53
N LEU A 84 -5.27 8.44 6.00
CA LEU A 84 -5.11 9.59 5.14
C LEU A 84 -4.70 10.80 5.98
N ALA A 85 -3.58 11.39 5.61
CA ALA A 85 -3.19 12.73 6.03
C ALA A 85 -3.81 13.79 5.11
N ASP A 86 -3.66 15.06 5.48
CA ASP A 86 -4.14 16.18 4.68
C ASP A 86 -3.66 16.09 3.22
N GLY A 87 -4.59 16.30 2.31
CA GLY A 87 -4.36 16.21 0.87
C GLY A 87 -4.38 14.77 0.32
N GLY A 88 -4.89 13.78 1.07
CA GLY A 88 -5.10 12.40 0.58
C GLY A 88 -3.85 11.55 0.57
N ARG A 89 -2.75 12.02 1.18
CA ARG A 89 -1.51 11.25 1.32
C ARG A 89 -1.69 10.15 2.34
N LEU A 90 -1.12 8.98 2.08
CA LEU A 90 -1.25 7.85 2.97
C LEU A 90 -0.09 7.77 3.96
N ARG A 91 -0.38 7.81 5.26
CA ARG A 91 0.58 7.44 6.31
C ARG A 91 0.42 5.96 6.65
N PHE A 92 1.55 5.25 6.71
CA PHE A 92 1.63 3.84 7.05
C PHE A 92 2.77 3.59 8.03
N ALA A 93 2.44 3.14 9.24
CA ALA A 93 3.41 2.87 10.30
C ALA A 93 3.09 1.58 11.07
N GLY A 94 4.13 0.98 11.63
CA GLY A 94 4.05 -0.29 12.33
C GLY A 94 5.42 -0.88 12.62
N TRP A 95 5.46 -2.21 12.73
CA TRP A 95 6.70 -2.95 12.83
C TRP A 95 6.63 -4.32 12.14
N ALA A 96 7.78 -4.80 11.69
CA ALA A 96 7.97 -6.17 11.22
C ALA A 96 9.40 -6.64 11.51
N VAL A 97 9.58 -7.91 11.89
CA VAL A 97 10.90 -8.49 12.16
C VAL A 97 10.90 -10.01 12.02
N ASP A 98 11.97 -10.54 11.44
CA ASP A 98 12.28 -11.97 11.53
C ASP A 98 13.00 -12.25 12.85
N THR A 99 12.35 -12.96 13.76
CA THR A 99 12.91 -13.26 15.09
C THR A 99 14.13 -14.18 15.05
N ARG A 100 14.44 -14.82 13.91
CA ARG A 100 15.69 -15.57 13.71
C ARG A 100 16.75 -14.77 12.94
N GLN A 101 16.37 -13.68 12.28
CA GLN A 101 17.25 -12.86 11.45
C GLN A 101 17.06 -11.37 11.74
N THR A 102 17.12 -11.02 13.01
CA THR A 102 16.71 -9.70 13.56
C THR A 102 17.47 -8.49 13.04
N ARG A 103 18.62 -8.70 12.37
CA ARG A 103 19.44 -7.64 11.77
C ARG A 103 19.16 -7.42 10.28
N LYS A 104 18.35 -8.27 9.64
CA LYS A 104 17.95 -8.08 8.25
C LYS A 104 16.66 -7.26 8.21
N PRO A 105 16.62 -6.17 7.42
CA PRO A 105 15.39 -5.43 7.24
C PRO A 105 14.36 -6.27 6.47
N ALA A 106 13.08 -6.06 6.79
CA ALA A 106 11.96 -6.56 6.03
C ALA A 106 11.37 -5.44 5.18
N TRP A 107 10.84 -5.78 4.01
CA TRP A 107 9.96 -4.89 3.25
C TRP A 107 8.52 -5.17 3.64
N VAL A 108 7.80 -4.11 3.98
CA VAL A 108 6.39 -4.17 4.35
C VAL A 108 5.58 -3.57 3.22
N PHE A 109 4.67 -4.39 2.71
CA PHE A 109 3.75 -4.06 1.64
C PHE A 109 2.36 -3.83 2.23
N LEU A 110 1.74 -2.71 1.90
CA LEU A 110 0.30 -2.51 2.05
C LEU A 110 -0.33 -2.68 0.67
N VAL A 111 -1.15 -3.71 0.52
CA VAL A 111 -1.80 -4.05 -0.74
C VAL A 111 -3.25 -3.61 -0.66
N ALA A 112 -3.64 -2.65 -1.50
CA ALA A 112 -5.02 -2.30 -1.77
C ALA A 112 -5.43 -3.02 -3.07
N PRO A 113 -6.19 -4.12 -2.99
CA PRO A 113 -6.49 -4.96 -4.15
C PRO A 113 -7.06 -4.17 -5.32
N ARG A 114 -6.58 -4.44 -6.55
CA ARG A 114 -6.99 -3.79 -7.80
C ARG A 114 -6.69 -2.30 -7.91
N VAL A 115 -6.01 -1.71 -6.92
CA VAL A 115 -5.77 -0.28 -6.88
C VAL A 115 -4.27 0.04 -6.77
N ALA A 116 -3.65 -0.29 -5.65
CA ALA A 116 -2.29 0.18 -5.34
C ALA A 116 -1.54 -0.78 -4.41
N VAL A 117 -0.21 -0.71 -4.48
CA VAL A 117 0.69 -1.40 -3.54
C VAL A 117 1.72 -0.44 -3.01
N PHE A 118 1.73 -0.23 -1.71
CA PHE A 118 2.67 0.62 -0.99
C PHE A 118 3.77 -0.20 -0.36
N VAL A 119 5.01 0.29 -0.41
CA VAL A 119 6.16 -0.41 0.15
C VAL A 119 7.01 0.51 1.01
N VAL A 120 7.35 0.02 2.20
CA VAL A 120 8.26 0.66 3.14
C VAL A 120 9.19 -0.40 3.72
N GLN A 121 10.45 -0.04 3.95
CA GLN A 121 11.42 -0.93 4.58
C GLN A 121 11.49 -0.64 6.08
N THR A 122 11.66 -1.69 6.89
CA THR A 122 11.94 -1.53 8.32
C THR A 122 13.32 -0.93 8.52
N GLY A 123 13.45 -0.03 9.49
CA GLY A 123 14.70 0.66 9.80
C GLY A 123 14.63 1.58 11.02
N ASN A 124 13.43 1.76 11.58
CA ASN A 124 13.24 2.60 12.75
C ASN A 124 13.36 1.78 14.04
N ALA A 125 13.86 2.41 15.10
CA ALA A 125 13.92 1.79 16.42
C ALA A 125 12.52 1.63 17.02
N ARG A 126 12.29 0.50 17.70
CA ARG A 126 11.07 0.21 18.47
C ARG A 126 11.47 -0.50 19.76
N PRO A 127 11.91 0.24 20.80
CA PRO A 127 12.31 -0.35 22.07
C PRO A 127 11.19 -1.18 22.71
N ASP A 128 9.94 -0.71 22.56
CA ASP A 128 8.73 -1.41 23.00
C ASP A 128 8.59 -2.82 22.40
N VAL A 129 8.88 -2.97 21.10
CA VAL A 129 8.85 -4.26 20.41
C VAL A 129 10.05 -5.12 20.82
N ALA A 130 11.22 -4.50 21.04
CA ALA A 130 12.41 -5.22 21.52
C ALA A 130 12.22 -5.81 22.91
N ASP A 131 11.66 -5.04 23.82
CA ASP A 131 11.34 -5.48 25.17
C ASP A 131 10.29 -6.61 25.14
N ALA A 132 9.23 -6.46 24.34
CA ALA A 132 8.16 -7.47 24.22
C ALA A 132 8.65 -8.81 23.63
N LEU A 133 9.65 -8.77 22.74
CA LEU A 133 10.24 -9.96 22.13
C LEU A 133 11.50 -10.45 22.86
N LEU A 134 11.84 -9.84 24.00
CA LEU A 134 13.00 -10.17 24.85
C LEU A 134 14.34 -10.09 24.11
N PHE A 135 14.48 -9.13 23.19
CA PHE A 135 15.75 -8.84 22.50
C PHE A 135 16.44 -7.63 23.14
N PRO A 136 17.80 -7.58 23.13
CA PRO A 136 18.51 -6.40 23.60
C PRO A 136 18.11 -5.13 22.83
N PRO A 137 18.03 -3.96 23.49
CA PRO A 137 17.80 -2.69 22.80
C PRO A 137 18.85 -2.46 21.69
N GLY A 138 18.40 -2.00 20.53
CA GLY A 138 19.26 -1.77 19.36
C GLY A 138 19.72 -3.04 18.63
N TYR A 139 19.32 -4.23 19.08
CA TYR A 139 19.61 -5.48 18.38
C TYR A 139 18.81 -5.63 17.08
N MET A 140 17.72 -4.86 16.94
CA MET A 140 16.87 -4.79 15.75
C MET A 140 16.28 -3.39 15.56
N THR A 141 15.95 -3.08 14.32
CA THR A 141 15.23 -1.87 13.92
C THR A 141 13.93 -2.25 13.20
N PRO A 142 12.94 -2.80 13.93
CA PRO A 142 11.80 -3.47 13.32
C PRO A 142 10.73 -2.47 12.87
N GLY A 143 10.84 -1.20 13.25
CA GLY A 143 9.85 -0.18 12.97
C GLY A 143 9.88 0.29 11.52
N PHE A 144 8.72 0.67 11.01
CA PHE A 144 8.57 1.43 9.78
C PHE A 144 7.58 2.59 10.01
N ASP A 145 7.82 3.72 9.36
CA ASP A 145 6.90 4.86 9.29
C ASP A 145 7.16 5.57 7.97
N ALA A 146 6.16 5.62 7.10
CA ALA A 146 6.23 6.29 5.81
C ALA A 146 4.96 7.07 5.54
N THR A 147 5.13 8.22 4.88
CA THR A 147 4.05 8.94 4.22
C THR A 147 4.28 8.88 2.72
N PHE A 148 3.29 8.39 1.98
CA PHE A 148 3.36 8.28 0.53
C PHE A 148 2.78 9.55 -0.11
N GLU A 149 3.53 10.13 -1.03
CA GLU A 149 3.07 11.31 -1.79
C GLU A 149 1.94 10.97 -2.77
N HIS A 150 1.85 9.70 -3.18
CA HIS A 150 0.73 9.22 -3.97
C HIS A 150 -0.57 9.35 -3.16
N ARG A 151 -1.50 10.11 -3.72
CA ARG A 151 -2.80 10.35 -3.11
C ARG A 151 -3.72 9.19 -3.42
N ILE A 152 -4.51 8.79 -2.44
CA ILE A 152 -5.56 7.79 -2.63
C ILE A 152 -6.90 8.35 -2.21
N ASP A 153 -7.96 7.84 -2.85
CA ASP A 153 -9.33 8.21 -2.58
C ASP A 153 -9.98 7.29 -1.54
N CYS A 154 -11.21 7.64 -1.13
CA CYS A 154 -11.95 6.83 -0.17
C CYS A 154 -12.47 5.50 -0.74
N ALA A 155 -12.52 5.32 -2.07
CA ALA A 155 -12.82 4.01 -2.64
C ALA A 155 -11.65 3.04 -2.40
N THR A 156 -10.42 3.52 -2.61
CA THR A 156 -9.18 2.78 -2.30
C THR A 156 -9.10 2.41 -0.84
N ALA A 157 -9.40 3.37 0.06
CA ALA A 157 -9.44 3.14 1.50
C ALA A 157 -10.40 2.00 1.91
N LYS A 158 -11.50 1.84 1.16
CA LYS A 158 -12.54 0.83 1.40
C LYS A 158 -12.30 -0.50 0.67
N ALA A 159 -11.21 -0.63 -0.10
CA ALA A 159 -10.88 -1.82 -0.89
C ALA A 159 -10.41 -3.03 -0.05
N ARG A 160 -10.61 -3.02 1.28
CA ARG A 160 -10.10 -4.00 2.23
C ARG A 160 -8.59 -4.28 2.07
N PRO A 161 -7.74 -3.26 2.24
CA PRO A 161 -6.30 -3.47 2.17
C PRO A 161 -5.82 -4.50 3.19
N TYR A 162 -4.69 -5.13 2.90
CA TYR A 162 -3.98 -6.03 3.82
C TYR A 162 -2.47 -5.75 3.77
N ALA A 163 -1.75 -6.16 4.80
CA ALA A 163 -0.31 -5.92 4.90
C ALA A 163 0.49 -7.23 4.98
N VAL A 164 1.58 -7.27 4.21
CA VAL A 164 2.50 -8.40 4.13
C VAL A 164 3.92 -7.92 4.35
N ALA A 165 4.66 -8.58 5.21
CA ALA A 165 6.10 -8.39 5.34
C ALA A 165 6.84 -9.45 4.51
N VAL A 166 7.94 -9.07 3.86
CA VAL A 166 8.78 -9.95 3.03
C VAL A 166 10.25 -9.71 3.37
N THR A 167 11.03 -10.77 3.56
CA THR A 167 12.48 -10.70 3.81
C THR A 167 13.30 -10.79 2.53
N GLN A 168 14.60 -10.50 2.65
CA GLN A 168 15.60 -10.72 1.59
C GLN A 168 15.70 -12.17 1.13
N ASP A 169 15.41 -13.12 2.01
CA ASP A 169 15.48 -14.56 1.71
C ASP A 169 14.17 -15.08 1.09
N ARG A 170 13.34 -14.18 0.54
CA ARG A 170 12.05 -14.48 -0.11
C ARG A 170 11.07 -15.20 0.82
N GLN A 171 11.12 -14.89 2.11
CA GLN A 171 10.11 -15.36 3.05
C GLN A 171 9.08 -14.27 3.31
N TYR A 172 7.80 -14.64 3.50
CA TYR A 172 6.73 -13.70 3.75
C TYR A 172 5.87 -14.07 4.96
N ALA A 173 5.24 -13.06 5.55
CA ALA A 173 4.21 -13.22 6.57
C ALA A 173 3.12 -12.16 6.38
N VAL A 174 1.87 -12.55 6.56
CA VAL A 174 0.73 -11.62 6.59
C VAL A 174 0.70 -11.00 7.97
N ILE A 175 1.04 -9.71 8.07
CA ILE A 175 1.12 -8.99 9.36
C ILE A 175 -0.20 -8.29 9.72
N ALA A 176 -1.08 -8.09 8.74
CA ALA A 176 -2.48 -7.70 8.95
C ALA A 176 -3.32 -8.21 7.78
N SER A 177 -4.28 -9.10 8.05
CA SER A 177 -5.17 -9.67 7.02
C SER A 177 -6.24 -8.71 6.53
N GLN A 178 -6.53 -7.67 7.32
CA GLN A 178 -7.40 -6.57 6.97
C GLN A 178 -6.90 -5.31 7.68
N VAL A 179 -6.78 -4.24 6.92
CA VAL A 179 -6.29 -2.93 7.37
C VAL A 179 -7.39 -1.91 7.07
N ALA A 180 -7.87 -1.23 8.11
CA ALA A 180 -8.73 -0.08 7.93
C ALA A 180 -7.87 1.16 7.67
N ILE A 181 -8.15 1.88 6.59
CA ILE A 181 -7.54 3.18 6.31
C ILE A 181 -8.44 4.26 6.91
N GLY A 182 -7.97 4.93 7.96
CA GLY A 182 -8.69 6.03 8.59
C GLY A 182 -8.67 7.31 7.74
N GLY A 183 -9.58 8.25 8.03
CA GLY A 183 -9.69 9.52 7.28
C GLY A 183 -10.72 9.51 6.15
N CYS A 184 -11.46 8.41 6.05
CA CYS A 184 -12.70 8.23 5.30
C CYS A 184 -13.78 7.72 6.27
#